data_AF-A0A2H0DS29-F1
#
_entry.id   AF-A0A2H0DS29-F1
#
_cell.length_a   1.000
_cell.length_b   1.000
_cell.length_c   1.000
_cell.angle_alpha   90.00
_cell.angle_beta   90.00
_cell.angle_gamma   90.00
#
_symmetry.space_group_name_H-M   'P 1'
#
loop_
_entity.id
_entity.type
_entity.pdbx_description
1 polymer ?
#
loop_
_entity_poly.entity_id
_entity_poly.type
_entity_poly.pdbx_seq_one_letter_code
_entity_poly.pdbx_strand_id
1 'polypeptide(L)'
;MLDKRILFKYYFISKMICIDSLSIAIKARNLNHSDIARLSGVSRQAVSLWFKSARDGFAEVKSAHLLRLCTALGVDAADLAQPLPDLGERRAAIRAALLWDRLYPDLEDFAAAVQRREPKALARLVEAYGLYGAAKAAGRVVWSRFPDYMKFLPPGRRQDLERVWRLHLAPMPR
;
A
#
# COMPACT_ATOMS: atom_id res chain seq x y z
N MET A 1 3.65 6.96 -37.95
CA MET A 1 2.53 7.73 -37.35
C MET A 1 2.38 7.28 -35.91
N LEU A 2 2.76 8.11 -34.91
CA LEU A 2 2.41 7.82 -33.52
C LEU A 2 0.89 7.95 -33.37
N ASP A 3 0.27 6.92 -32.80
CA ASP A 3 -1.16 6.87 -32.54
C ASP A 3 -1.56 8.02 -31.61
N LYS A 4 -2.42 8.93 -32.10
CA LYS A 4 -2.91 10.09 -31.36
C LYS A 4 -3.60 9.69 -30.04
N ARG A 5 -4.08 8.44 -29.90
CA ARG A 5 -4.65 7.92 -28.64
C ARG A 5 -3.59 7.69 -27.56
N ILE A 6 -2.37 7.33 -27.92
CA ILE A 6 -1.25 7.15 -26.98
C ILE A 6 -0.82 8.52 -26.46
N LEU A 7 -0.63 9.49 -27.35
CA LEU A 7 -0.32 10.87 -26.95
C LEU A 7 -1.42 11.48 -26.08
N PHE A 8 -2.70 11.22 -26.36
CA PHE A 8 -3.80 11.70 -25.51
C PHE A 8 -3.78 11.05 -24.12
N LYS A 9 -3.48 9.74 -24.02
CA LYS A 9 -3.32 9.06 -22.72
C LYS A 9 -2.16 9.68 -21.92
N TYR A 10 -1.02 9.92 -22.54
CA TYR A 10 0.15 10.51 -21.88
C TYR A 10 -0.02 12.01 -21.54
N TYR A 11 -0.71 12.80 -22.37
CA TYR A 11 -0.96 14.22 -22.09
C TYR A 11 -2.04 14.43 -21.02
N PHE A 12 -3.07 13.57 -20.98
CA PHE A 12 -4.16 13.67 -20.00
C PHE A 12 -3.75 13.15 -18.62
N ILE A 13 -2.89 12.11 -18.56
CA ILE A 13 -2.25 11.63 -17.33
C ILE A 13 -1.26 12.68 -16.76
N SER A 14 -0.71 13.56 -17.60
CA SER A 14 0.36 14.51 -17.20
C SER A 14 -0.02 15.55 -16.14
N LYS A 15 -1.32 15.70 -15.83
CA LYS A 15 -1.82 16.70 -14.87
C LYS A 15 -2.82 16.19 -13.86
N MET A 16 -3.11 14.89 -13.84
CA MET A 16 -4.11 14.34 -12.93
C MET A 16 -3.45 13.42 -11.93
N ILE A 17 -3.84 13.55 -10.67
CA ILE A 17 -3.49 12.60 -9.62
C ILE A 17 -4.77 11.93 -9.13
N CYS A 18 -4.73 10.61 -8.92
CA CYS A 18 -5.80 9.90 -8.25
C CYS A 18 -5.66 10.13 -6.74
N ILE A 19 -6.70 10.68 -6.12
CA ILE A 19 -6.70 11.00 -4.69
C ILE A 19 -6.65 9.74 -3.84
N ASP A 20 -7.27 8.65 -4.26
CA ASP A 20 -7.23 7.38 -3.51
C ASP A 20 -5.81 6.78 -3.52
N SER A 21 -5.16 6.76 -4.68
CA SER A 21 -3.77 6.30 -4.81
C SER A 21 -2.81 7.17 -3.98
N LEU A 22 -2.99 8.49 -4.02
CA LEU A 22 -2.22 9.40 -3.17
C LEU A 22 -2.50 9.15 -1.67
N SER A 23 -3.76 8.93 -1.29
CA SER A 23 -4.16 8.68 0.10
C SER A 23 -3.51 7.41 0.65
N ILE A 24 -3.45 6.34 -0.14
CA ILE A 24 -2.74 5.11 0.25
C ILE A 24 -1.24 5.38 0.40
N ALA A 25 -0.62 6.11 -0.53
CA ALA A 25 0.79 6.45 -0.43
C ALA A 25 1.10 7.27 0.84
N ILE A 26 0.22 8.22 1.17
CA ILE A 26 0.26 9.02 2.41
C ILE A 26 0.18 8.10 3.64
N LYS A 27 -0.83 7.24 3.72
CA LYS A 27 -1.02 6.30 4.83
C LYS A 27 0.18 5.36 4.97
N ALA A 28 0.63 4.74 3.88
CA ALA A 28 1.74 3.79 3.86
C ALA A 28 3.06 4.39 4.38
N ARG A 29 3.26 5.71 4.19
CA ARG A 29 4.45 6.44 4.65
C ARG A 29 4.23 7.26 5.92
N ASN A 30 3.05 7.17 6.53
CA ASN A 30 2.65 7.96 7.70
C ASN A 30 2.86 9.48 7.50
N LEU A 31 2.50 9.97 6.32
CA LEU A 31 2.61 11.39 5.96
C LEU A 31 1.32 12.12 6.29
N ASN A 32 1.40 13.44 6.46
CA ASN A 32 0.23 14.33 6.51
C ASN A 32 0.22 15.32 5.34
N HIS A 33 -0.83 16.14 5.22
CA HIS A 33 -0.96 17.12 4.12
C HIS A 33 0.18 18.16 4.09
N SER A 34 0.78 18.49 5.25
CA SER A 34 1.93 19.39 5.32
C SER A 34 3.19 18.73 4.76
N ASP A 35 3.36 17.43 4.97
CA ASP A 35 4.47 16.68 4.38
C ASP A 35 4.32 16.64 2.86
N ILE A 36 3.12 16.34 2.36
CA ILE A 36 2.84 16.33 0.92
C ILE A 36 3.07 17.70 0.29
N ALA A 37 2.67 18.77 0.98
CA ALA A 37 2.92 20.14 0.55
C ALA A 37 4.43 20.41 0.39
N ARG A 38 5.23 20.02 1.39
CA ARG A 38 6.69 20.12 1.38
C ARG A 38 7.33 19.27 0.28
N LEU A 39 6.90 18.03 0.10
CA LEU A 39 7.43 17.12 -0.92
C LEU A 39 7.13 17.59 -2.35
N SER A 40 5.93 18.13 -2.57
CA SER A 40 5.51 18.62 -3.90
C SER A 40 5.90 20.08 -4.18
N GLY A 41 6.36 20.82 -3.16
CA GLY A 41 6.77 22.22 -3.27
C GLY A 41 5.60 23.20 -3.39
N VAL A 42 4.46 22.90 -2.75
CA VAL A 42 3.26 23.73 -2.75
C VAL A 42 2.80 24.07 -1.33
N SER A 43 1.75 24.88 -1.19
CA SER A 43 1.15 25.18 0.12
C SER A 43 0.25 24.04 0.61
N ARG A 44 0.10 23.89 1.93
CA ARG A 44 -0.87 22.95 2.55
C ARG A 44 -2.30 23.21 2.07
N GLN A 45 -2.64 24.47 1.78
CA GLN A 45 -3.94 24.85 1.23
C GLN A 45 -4.13 24.31 -0.19
N ALA A 46 -3.10 24.35 -1.04
CA ALA A 46 -3.15 23.74 -2.36
C ALA A 46 -3.37 22.23 -2.29
N VAL A 47 -2.65 21.53 -1.39
CA VAL A 47 -2.90 20.10 -1.15
C VAL A 47 -4.33 19.86 -0.68
N SER A 48 -4.81 20.64 0.29
CA SER A 48 -6.18 20.51 0.79
C SER A 48 -7.21 20.77 -0.31
N LEU A 49 -6.92 21.68 -1.25
CA LEU A 49 -7.74 21.93 -2.42
C LEU A 49 -7.76 20.72 -3.33
N TRP A 50 -6.63 20.05 -3.61
CA TRP A 50 -6.61 18.82 -4.42
C TRP A 50 -7.60 17.78 -3.92
N PHE A 51 -7.61 17.53 -2.61
CA PHE A 51 -8.53 16.56 -1.99
C PHE A 51 -9.99 17.02 -2.02
N LYS A 52 -10.26 18.33 -1.90
CA LYS A 52 -11.62 18.87 -1.87
C LYS A 52 -12.23 19.08 -3.26
N SER A 53 -11.42 19.43 -4.25
CA SER A 53 -11.86 19.75 -5.60
C SER A 53 -11.74 18.57 -6.56
N ALA A 54 -11.45 17.38 -6.03
CA ALA A 54 -11.33 16.18 -6.85
C ALA A 54 -12.67 15.86 -7.52
N ARG A 55 -12.64 15.65 -8.84
CA ARG A 55 -13.79 15.20 -9.63
C ARG A 55 -13.56 13.74 -9.99
N ASP A 56 -14.53 12.89 -9.67
CA ASP A 56 -14.45 11.44 -9.88
C ASP A 56 -13.19 10.80 -9.27
N GLY A 57 -12.74 11.33 -8.13
CA GLY A 57 -11.53 10.84 -7.44
C GLY A 57 -10.21 11.38 -7.98
N PHE A 58 -10.23 12.29 -8.96
CA PHE A 58 -9.02 12.86 -9.56
C PHE A 58 -8.91 14.36 -9.31
N ALA A 59 -7.68 14.82 -9.03
CA ALA A 59 -7.36 16.24 -8.87
C ALA A 59 -6.38 16.72 -9.94
N GLU A 60 -6.59 17.94 -10.42
CA GLU A 60 -5.65 18.59 -11.32
C GLU A 60 -4.45 19.17 -10.55
N VAL A 61 -3.26 18.84 -11.03
CA VAL A 61 -1.97 19.25 -10.48
C VAL A 61 -1.04 19.69 -11.60
N LYS A 62 -0.23 20.72 -11.32
CA LYS A 62 0.85 21.10 -12.24
C LYS A 62 1.86 19.96 -12.34
N SER A 63 2.26 19.60 -13.55
CA SER A 63 3.18 18.48 -13.81
C SER A 63 4.48 18.58 -13.01
N ALA A 64 5.02 19.79 -12.81
CA ALA A 64 6.20 20.00 -11.97
C ALA A 64 6.00 19.57 -10.49
N HIS A 65 4.82 19.82 -9.92
CA HIS A 65 4.52 19.40 -8.54
C HIS A 65 4.30 17.89 -8.44
N LEU A 66 3.63 17.31 -9.44
CA LEU A 66 3.44 15.86 -9.54
C LEU A 66 4.78 15.13 -9.65
N LEU A 67 5.67 15.55 -10.55
CA LEU A 67 6.99 14.93 -10.70
C LEU A 67 7.85 15.03 -9.43
N ARG A 68 7.82 16.18 -8.75
CA ARG A 68 8.50 16.34 -7.45
C ARG A 68 7.93 15.39 -6.40
N LEU A 69 6.60 15.28 -6.34
CA LEU A 69 5.91 14.37 -5.42
C LEU A 69 6.26 12.90 -5.73
N CYS A 70 6.18 12.47 -6.99
CA CYS A 70 6.57 11.14 -7.46
C CYS A 70 8.01 10.79 -7.08
N THR A 71 8.94 11.72 -7.32
CA THR A 71 10.36 11.54 -6.98
C THR A 71 10.55 11.37 -5.47
N ALA A 72 9.91 12.22 -4.66
CA ALA A 72 9.98 12.14 -3.22
C ALA A 72 9.31 10.87 -2.65
N LEU A 73 8.21 10.45 -3.27
CA LEU A 73 7.50 9.23 -2.91
C LEU A 73 8.15 7.98 -3.52
N GLY A 74 9.11 8.09 -4.45
CA GLY A 74 9.65 6.94 -5.17
C GLY A 74 8.56 6.09 -5.84
N VAL A 75 7.53 6.74 -6.40
CA VAL A 75 6.40 6.11 -7.10
C VAL A 75 6.31 6.72 -8.50
N ASP A 76 5.97 5.92 -9.51
CA ASP A 76 5.77 6.42 -10.87
C ASP A 76 4.56 7.38 -10.92
N ALA A 77 4.64 8.40 -11.77
CA ALA A 77 3.50 9.26 -12.05
C ALA A 77 2.31 8.46 -12.61
N ALA A 78 2.57 7.41 -13.40
CA ALA A 78 1.54 6.53 -13.92
C ALA A 78 0.78 5.81 -12.80
N ASP A 79 1.48 5.35 -11.75
CA ASP A 79 0.86 4.64 -10.62
C ASP A 79 0.02 5.59 -9.77
N LEU A 80 0.51 6.81 -9.52
CA LEU A 80 -0.25 7.82 -8.78
C LEU A 80 -1.44 8.39 -9.56
N ALA A 81 -1.39 8.38 -10.88
CA ALA A 81 -2.48 8.82 -11.74
C ALA A 81 -3.50 7.72 -12.03
N GLN A 82 -3.19 6.45 -11.76
CA GLN A 82 -4.12 5.36 -11.95
C GLN A 82 -5.01 5.17 -10.73
N PRO A 83 -6.32 4.89 -10.92
CA PRO A 83 -7.16 4.45 -9.82
C PRO A 83 -6.67 3.10 -9.31
N LEU A 84 -6.87 2.89 -8.01
CA LEU A 84 -6.60 1.59 -7.41
C LEU A 84 -7.48 0.52 -8.06
N PRO A 85 -6.98 -0.71 -8.20
CA PRO A 85 -7.77 -1.80 -8.76
C PRO A 85 -9.02 -2.05 -7.92
N ASP A 86 -10.18 -2.09 -8.56
CA ASP A 86 -11.42 -2.46 -7.90
C ASP A 86 -11.38 -3.96 -7.55
N LEU A 87 -11.59 -4.24 -6.27
CA LEU A 87 -11.63 -5.60 -5.73
C LEU A 87 -13.02 -6.24 -5.87
N GLY A 88 -14.05 -5.46 -6.23
CA GLY A 88 -15.42 -5.93 -6.41
C GLY A 88 -15.92 -6.75 -5.22
N GLU A 89 -16.57 -7.87 -5.51
CA GLU A 89 -17.12 -8.80 -4.51
C GLU A 89 -16.05 -9.39 -3.58
N ARG A 90 -14.80 -9.50 -4.05
CA ARG A 90 -13.68 -10.03 -3.23
C ARG A 90 -13.35 -9.10 -2.06
N ARG A 91 -13.68 -7.81 -2.15
CA ARG A 91 -13.42 -6.84 -1.08
C ARG A 91 -14.10 -7.27 0.23
N ALA A 92 -15.35 -7.73 0.17
CA ALA A 92 -16.09 -8.16 1.36
C ALA A 92 -15.44 -9.39 2.01
N ALA A 93 -15.07 -10.39 1.21
CA ALA A 93 -14.40 -11.59 1.69
C ALA A 93 -13.03 -11.27 2.31
N ILE A 94 -12.24 -10.40 1.67
CA ILE A 94 -10.93 -9.97 2.18
C ILE A 94 -11.10 -9.19 3.48
N ARG A 95 -12.10 -8.30 3.58
CA ARG A 95 -12.42 -7.58 4.83
C ARG A 95 -12.78 -8.54 5.95
N ALA A 96 -13.61 -9.55 5.68
CA ALA A 96 -13.97 -10.55 6.67
C ALA A 96 -12.74 -11.35 7.15
N ALA A 97 -11.82 -11.71 6.25
CA ALA A 97 -10.62 -12.45 6.62
C ALA A 97 -9.59 -11.61 7.39
N LEU A 98 -9.40 -10.35 7.03
CA LEU A 98 -8.30 -9.53 7.55
C LEU A 98 -8.72 -8.56 8.66
N LEU A 99 -9.97 -8.12 8.69
CA LEU A 99 -10.45 -7.04 9.58
C LEU A 99 -11.53 -7.52 10.57
N TRP A 100 -11.64 -8.83 10.84
CA TRP A 100 -12.68 -9.39 11.71
C TRP A 100 -12.67 -8.83 13.13
N ASP A 101 -11.49 -8.47 13.65
CA ASP A 101 -11.31 -7.91 15.00
C ASP A 101 -11.35 -6.38 15.05
N ARG A 102 -11.56 -5.72 13.91
CA ARG A 102 -11.55 -4.26 13.76
C ARG A 102 -10.27 -3.58 14.27
N LEU A 103 -9.14 -4.30 14.32
CA LEU A 103 -7.85 -3.70 14.69
C LEU A 103 -7.43 -2.60 13.71
N TYR A 104 -7.84 -2.71 12.46
CA TYR A 104 -7.66 -1.68 11.43
C TYR A 104 -9.04 -1.24 10.92
N PRO A 105 -9.25 0.06 10.66
CA PRO A 105 -10.54 0.59 10.20
C PRO A 105 -10.95 0.07 8.82
N ASP A 106 -10.00 -0.02 7.90
CA ASP A 106 -10.20 -0.43 6.51
C ASP A 106 -9.01 -1.25 5.97
N LEU A 107 -9.13 -1.71 4.72
CA LEU A 107 -8.10 -2.56 4.11
C LEU A 107 -6.84 -1.75 3.76
N GLU A 108 -7.02 -0.47 3.50
CA GLU A 108 -5.98 0.47 3.14
C GLU A 108 -5.08 0.78 4.34
N ASP A 109 -5.66 0.94 5.53
CA ASP A 109 -4.96 1.08 6.81
C ASP A 109 -4.22 -0.21 7.18
N PHE A 110 -4.86 -1.37 6.95
CA PHE A 110 -4.19 -2.66 7.13
C PHE A 110 -2.99 -2.81 6.18
N ALA A 111 -3.16 -2.51 4.88
CA ALA A 111 -2.10 -2.57 3.89
C ALA A 111 -0.95 -1.61 4.23
N ALA A 112 -1.28 -0.39 4.69
CA ALA A 112 -0.29 0.57 5.18
C ALA A 112 0.48 0.04 6.39
N ALA A 113 -0.19 -0.61 7.34
CA ALA A 113 0.46 -1.21 8.50
C ALA A 113 1.37 -2.40 8.12
N VAL A 114 0.97 -3.22 7.14
CA VAL A 114 1.81 -4.28 6.56
C VAL A 114 3.05 -3.67 5.90
N GLN A 115 2.90 -2.60 5.12
CA GLN A 115 4.02 -1.91 4.47
C GLN A 115 5.00 -1.31 5.49
N ARG A 116 4.48 -0.77 6.61
CA ARG A 116 5.27 -0.32 7.76
C ARG A 116 5.85 -1.46 8.59
N ARG A 117 5.55 -2.71 8.24
CA ARG A 117 6.06 -3.93 8.86
C ARG A 117 5.65 -4.04 10.33
N GLU A 118 4.45 -3.56 10.65
CA GLU A 118 3.92 -3.61 12.00
C GLU A 118 3.69 -5.07 12.41
N PRO A 119 4.18 -5.51 13.60
CA PRO A 119 4.10 -6.92 13.99
C PRO A 119 2.68 -7.49 13.97
N LYS A 120 1.68 -6.74 14.46
CA LYS A 120 0.29 -7.19 14.46
C LYS A 120 -0.27 -7.36 13.04
N ALA A 121 0.10 -6.48 12.11
CA ALA A 121 -0.33 -6.56 10.71
C ALA A 121 0.27 -7.78 10.02
N LEU A 122 1.57 -8.03 10.20
CA LEU A 122 2.25 -9.21 9.67
C LEU A 122 1.67 -10.50 10.25
N ALA A 123 1.41 -10.54 11.55
CA ALA A 123 0.78 -11.69 12.19
C ALA A 123 -0.62 -11.96 11.62
N ARG A 124 -1.46 -10.94 11.44
CA ARG A 124 -2.79 -11.08 10.82
C ARG A 124 -2.70 -11.57 9.38
N LEU A 125 -1.77 -11.06 8.59
CA LEU A 125 -1.56 -11.51 7.22
C LEU A 125 -1.18 -13.01 7.17
N VAL A 126 -0.29 -13.43 8.07
CA VAL A 126 0.13 -14.84 8.22
C VAL A 126 -0.99 -15.71 8.78
N GLU A 127 -1.82 -15.17 9.68
CA GLU A 127 -2.99 -15.86 10.21
C GLU A 127 -4.02 -16.14 9.09
N ALA A 128 -4.25 -15.19 8.20
CA ALA A 128 -5.21 -15.36 7.10
C ALA A 128 -4.68 -16.27 5.98
N TYR A 129 -3.40 -16.16 5.62
CA TYR A 129 -2.85 -16.75 4.39
C TYR A 129 -1.65 -17.69 4.57
N GLY A 130 -1.23 -17.94 5.81
CA GLY A 130 0.00 -18.69 6.11
C GLY A 130 1.27 -17.92 5.71
N LEU A 131 2.44 -18.52 5.99
CA LEU A 131 3.73 -17.86 5.76
C LEU A 131 4.00 -17.59 4.27
N TYR A 132 3.76 -18.56 3.40
CA TYR A 132 4.01 -18.40 1.96
C TYR A 132 3.05 -17.40 1.31
N GLY A 133 1.76 -17.45 1.63
CA GLY A 133 0.77 -16.49 1.13
C GLY A 133 1.09 -15.07 1.60
N ALA A 134 1.42 -14.90 2.88
CA ALA A 134 1.86 -13.62 3.41
C ALA A 134 3.16 -13.13 2.76
N ALA A 135 4.14 -14.01 2.54
CA ALA A 135 5.40 -13.65 1.89
C ALA A 135 5.23 -13.26 0.42
N LYS A 136 4.24 -13.83 -0.29
CA LYS A 136 3.88 -13.39 -1.64
C LYS A 136 3.36 -11.95 -1.64
N ALA A 137 2.64 -11.54 -0.59
CA ALA A 137 2.05 -10.20 -0.49
C ALA A 137 3.01 -9.15 0.09
N ALA A 138 3.73 -9.48 1.17
CA ALA A 138 4.58 -8.54 1.91
C ALA A 138 6.09 -8.76 1.68
N GLY A 139 6.47 -9.78 0.92
CA GLY A 139 7.85 -10.10 0.59
C GLY A 139 8.60 -10.82 1.72
N ARG A 140 9.94 -10.79 1.63
CA ARG A 140 10.86 -11.50 2.55
C ARG A 140 10.76 -11.04 4.01
N VAL A 141 10.14 -9.88 4.25
CA VAL A 141 9.97 -9.34 5.61
C VAL A 141 9.24 -10.33 6.52
N VAL A 142 8.28 -11.08 5.97
CA VAL A 142 7.52 -12.12 6.68
C VAL A 142 8.48 -13.14 7.31
N TRP A 143 9.44 -13.66 6.54
CA TRP A 143 10.41 -14.62 7.05
C TRP A 143 11.40 -13.98 8.03
N SER A 144 11.99 -12.84 7.65
CA SER A 144 13.05 -12.20 8.45
C SER A 144 12.57 -11.67 9.81
N ARG A 145 11.27 -11.33 9.92
CA ARG A 145 10.68 -10.76 11.14
C ARG A 145 9.76 -11.72 11.88
N PHE A 146 9.71 -13.00 11.49
CA PHE A 146 8.86 -14.00 12.15
C PHE A 146 9.00 -14.00 13.68
N PRO A 147 10.22 -13.92 14.28
CA PRO A 147 10.37 -13.85 15.72
C PRO A 147 9.66 -12.64 16.37
N ASP A 148 9.62 -11.49 15.67
CA ASP A 148 9.04 -10.25 16.19
C ASP A 148 7.52 -10.34 16.33
N TYR A 149 6.86 -11.05 15.40
CA TYR A 149 5.41 -11.07 15.31
C TYR A 149 4.75 -12.40 15.71
N MET A 150 5.49 -13.51 15.82
CA MET A 150 4.92 -14.81 16.13
C MET A 150 4.13 -14.84 17.46
N LYS A 151 4.49 -13.96 18.41
CA LYS A 151 3.77 -13.78 19.68
C LYS A 151 2.32 -13.32 19.53
N PHE A 152 1.96 -12.72 18.40
CA PHE A 152 0.59 -12.30 18.09
C PHE A 152 -0.22 -13.38 17.36
N LEU A 153 0.40 -14.49 16.97
CA LEU A 153 -0.29 -15.62 16.36
C LEU A 153 -0.95 -16.50 17.44
N PRO A 154 -2.10 -17.13 17.14
CA PRO A 154 -2.74 -18.09 18.03
C PRO A 154 -1.78 -19.23 18.44
N PRO A 155 -1.78 -19.68 19.71
CA PRO A 155 -0.81 -20.65 20.22
C PRO A 155 -0.72 -21.95 19.40
N GLY A 156 -1.86 -22.53 19.00
CA GLY A 156 -1.90 -23.77 18.23
C GLY A 156 -1.22 -23.64 16.87
N ARG A 157 -1.51 -22.56 16.14
CA ARG A 157 -0.93 -22.31 14.82
C ARG A 157 0.54 -21.89 14.89
N ARG A 158 0.97 -21.26 15.99
CA ARG A 158 2.34 -20.76 16.17
C ARG A 158 3.38 -21.87 16.06
N GLN A 159 3.15 -23.01 16.70
CA GLN A 159 4.12 -24.12 16.72
C GLN A 159 4.38 -24.69 15.31
N ASP A 160 3.31 -24.88 14.53
CA ASP A 160 3.43 -25.36 13.15
C ASP A 160 4.15 -24.36 12.26
N LEU A 161 3.80 -23.08 12.37
CA LEU A 161 4.45 -22.02 11.60
C LEU A 161 5.92 -21.83 11.99
N GLU A 162 6.25 -22.01 13.27
CA GLU A 162 7.64 -21.97 13.74
C GLU A 162 8.46 -23.12 13.16
N ARG A 163 7.90 -24.33 13.06
CA ARG A 163 8.54 -25.45 12.37
C ARG A 163 8.80 -25.12 10.90
N VAL A 164 7.80 -24.58 10.19
CA VAL A 164 7.94 -24.17 8.78
C VAL A 164 9.00 -23.07 8.63
N TRP A 165 9.02 -22.09 9.53
CA TRP A 165 10.00 -21.01 9.53
C TRP A 165 11.43 -21.54 9.72
N ARG A 166 11.65 -22.45 10.67
CA ARG A 166 12.97 -23.07 10.89
C ARG A 166 13.44 -23.87 9.67
N LEU A 167 12.55 -24.63 9.04
CA LEU A 167 12.86 -25.37 7.82
C LEU A 167 13.23 -24.45 6.65
N HIS A 168 12.58 -23.29 6.54
CA HIS A 168 12.90 -22.29 5.51
C HIS A 168 14.29 -21.67 5.69
N LEU A 169 14.76 -21.54 6.94
CA LEU A 169 16.09 -21.02 7.26
C LEU A 169 17.19 -22.06 7.15
N ALA A 170 16.85 -23.35 7.19
CA ALA A 170 17.84 -24.41 7.07
C ALA A 170 18.46 -24.38 5.65
N PRO A 171 19.79 -24.47 5.52
CA PRO A 171 20.41 -24.71 4.22
C PRO A 171 19.87 -26.05 3.69
N MET A 172 19.25 -26.03 2.50
CA MET A 172 18.82 -27.26 1.83
C MET A 172 20.07 -28.17 1.68
N PRO A 173 20.01 -29.44 2.11
CA PRO A 173 21.04 -30.40 1.72
C PRO A 173 21.05 -30.45 0.18
N ARG A 174 22.22 -30.18 -0.40
CA ARG A 174 22.44 -30.28 -1.84
C ARG A 174 22.48 -31.73 -2.28
#